data_AF-A0A7X7C0S3-F1
#
_entry.id   AF-A0A7X7C0S3-F1
#
_cell.length_a   1.000
_cell.length_b   1.000
_cell.length_c   1.000
_cell.angle_alpha   90.00
_cell.angle_beta   90.00
_cell.angle_gamma   90.00
#
_symmetry.space_group_name_H-M   'P 1'
#
loop_
_entity.id
_entity.type
_entity.pdbx_description
1 polymer ?
#
loop_
_entity_poly.entity_id
_entity_poly.type
_entity_poly.pdbx_seq_one_letter_code
_entity_poly.pdbx_strand_id
1 'polypeptide(L)'
;LRDKGYSIPLSADIHFNPRAAHVAATIAEKVRIIPGNFVDKQKTFAEVEYNDEEYALELQKIREKVIPFLDICKEHGTAVRIGVNHGSLADRIMTRYGDTPAGMVESCMEFLRIAIDENFTDIVISMKASNTLLMTKAVRLLVYTMDKEGIHFPLHLGVTEAGNGDDGRMKSAVGIGALLSDGMGDTIRVSLSEDPEAEVPVAKKLVEYVAKREGHEVINAELYPGFSPFAMDKRETKSVWNVGGEHLPIVISDRSKISDMSINPHFIPDYIYVGKRVPENFNKGMKSIVDFENWEDKVDNFPMFTINSIEEIKNCNARAKFLKLSYPDLTDELVSFLKESSDVVVILTTDHLNRVGEQRAFFHKLLIEECAIPVVLHQSYNEDDAEDIQIKGGVDFGTLLLDGFGNGIMMSNEGKIDINDMDAYSFGLLQAARARTSKTEFNSCPGCGRTLFDLQTTVALIQKHFSHLKHLKIGVMGCIVNGVGEMADADYGYVGAEHGKISLYRKKLLVEKNIPQAEAVERLIQLIKDHGDWVEPS
;
A
#
# COMPACT_ATOMS: atom_id res chain seq x y z
N LEU A 1 0.77 -14.75 33.03
CA LEU A 1 0.69 -15.38 31.68
C LEU A 1 1.49 -16.67 31.65
N ARG A 2 2.77 -16.63 32.02
CA ARG A 2 3.62 -17.82 32.14
C ARG A 2 3.03 -18.91 33.05
N ASP A 3 2.50 -18.54 34.23
CA ASP A 3 1.80 -19.49 35.12
C ASP A 3 0.55 -20.13 34.50
N LYS A 4 -0.02 -19.49 33.46
CA LYS A 4 -1.16 -20.02 32.69
C LYS A 4 -0.71 -20.84 31.46
N GLY A 5 0.60 -21.10 31.31
CA GLY A 5 1.18 -21.89 30.22
C GLY A 5 1.51 -21.11 28.94
N TYR A 6 1.37 -19.78 28.92
CA TYR A 6 1.72 -18.98 27.74
C TYR A 6 3.20 -18.63 27.73
N SER A 7 3.92 -19.08 26.70
CA SER A 7 5.37 -18.89 26.51
C SER A 7 5.75 -17.95 25.36
N ILE A 8 4.76 -17.37 24.65
CA ILE A 8 5.01 -16.45 23.54
C ILE A 8 5.68 -15.17 24.10
N PRO A 9 6.80 -14.69 23.52
CA PRO A 9 7.45 -13.46 23.94
C PRO A 9 6.51 -12.25 23.86
N LEU A 10 6.54 -11.41 24.90
CA LEU A 10 5.71 -10.22 24.99
C LEU A 10 6.47 -9.00 24.51
N SER A 11 5.81 -8.20 23.67
CA SER A 11 6.30 -6.89 23.26
C SER A 11 5.46 -5.79 23.90
N ALA A 12 6.03 -5.01 24.81
CA ALA A 12 5.36 -3.87 25.42
C ALA A 12 5.38 -2.66 24.48
N ASP A 13 4.21 -2.13 24.11
CA ASP A 13 4.08 -0.96 23.22
C ASP A 13 3.95 0.34 24.02
N ILE A 14 5.03 1.13 24.07
CA ILE A 14 5.12 2.30 24.95
C ILE A 14 5.05 3.60 24.14
N HIS A 15 4.22 4.52 24.63
CA HIS A 15 3.99 5.83 24.04
C HIS A 15 4.07 6.91 25.11
N PHE A 16 4.71 8.05 24.81
CA PHE A 16 4.76 9.30 25.61
C PHE A 16 5.40 9.24 27.01
N ASN A 17 5.52 8.06 27.63
CA ASN A 17 6.01 7.91 29.00
C ASN A 17 7.27 7.02 29.06
N PRO A 18 8.48 7.60 29.05
CA PRO A 18 9.74 6.86 29.17
C PRO A 18 9.84 6.00 30.42
N ARG A 19 9.25 6.43 31.55
CA ARG A 19 9.28 5.64 32.80
C ARG A 19 8.56 4.31 32.66
N ALA A 20 7.48 4.27 31.87
CA ALA A 20 6.79 3.02 31.57
C ALA A 20 7.66 2.08 30.72
N ALA A 21 8.49 2.63 29.82
CA ALA A 21 9.45 1.83 29.05
C ALA A 21 10.53 1.22 29.95
N HIS A 22 11.03 1.99 30.93
CA HIS A 22 12.04 1.49 31.88
C HIS A 22 11.49 0.31 32.69
N VAL A 23 10.27 0.42 33.21
CA VAL A 23 9.62 -0.68 33.95
C VAL A 23 9.32 -1.86 33.03
N ALA A 24 8.82 -1.61 31.82
CA ALA A 24 8.54 -2.68 30.88
C ALA A 24 9.80 -3.47 30.49
N ALA A 25 10.95 -2.78 30.39
CA ALA A 25 12.23 -3.40 30.06
C ALA A 25 12.78 -4.33 31.15
N THR A 26 12.23 -4.32 32.37
CA THR A 26 12.64 -5.27 33.41
C THR A 26 11.77 -6.54 33.43
N ILE A 27 10.71 -6.59 32.62
CA ILE A 27 9.67 -7.63 32.69
C ILE A 27 9.38 -8.29 31.34
N ALA A 28 9.33 -7.51 30.25
CA ALA A 28 8.96 -7.97 28.92
C ALA A 28 10.19 -8.29 28.08
N GLU A 29 10.08 -9.25 27.15
CA GLU A 29 11.18 -9.65 26.26
C GLU A 29 11.53 -8.58 25.22
N LYS A 30 10.57 -7.71 24.89
CA LYS A 30 10.77 -6.61 23.94
C LYS A 30 10.00 -5.35 24.33
N VAL A 31 10.62 -4.18 24.19
CA VAL A 31 9.94 -2.88 24.34
C VAL A 31 9.92 -2.15 23.01
N ARG A 32 8.74 -1.74 22.54
CA ARG A 32 8.60 -0.85 21.38
C ARG A 32 8.58 0.59 21.87
N ILE A 33 9.46 1.42 21.30
CA ILE A 33 9.44 2.88 21.44
C ILE A 33 9.20 3.57 20.09
N ILE A 34 8.63 4.77 20.13
CA ILE A 34 8.51 5.67 18.97
C ILE A 34 9.47 6.84 19.18
N PRO A 35 10.45 7.05 18.28
CA PRO A 35 11.38 8.18 18.37
C PRO A 35 10.74 9.52 18.73
N GLY A 36 9.74 9.95 17.96
CA GLY A 36 9.07 11.23 18.17
C GLY A 36 8.24 11.36 19.45
N ASN A 37 7.77 10.25 20.05
CA ASN A 37 6.96 10.31 21.27
C ASN A 37 7.77 9.99 22.54
N PHE A 38 8.97 9.44 22.40
CA PHE A 38 9.78 9.04 23.55
C PHE A 38 10.50 10.23 24.18
N VAL A 39 10.97 11.15 23.35
CA VAL A 39 11.74 12.32 23.79
C VAL A 39 10.90 13.58 23.83
N ASP A 40 10.05 13.78 22.82
CA ASP A 40 9.34 15.04 22.65
C ASP A 40 7.98 15.03 23.38
N LYS A 41 7.49 16.24 23.73
CA LYS A 41 6.11 16.39 24.21
C LYS A 41 5.15 16.15 23.04
N GLN A 42 3.88 15.91 23.35
CA GLN A 42 2.83 15.82 22.35
C GLN A 42 2.85 17.05 21.43
N LYS A 43 2.79 16.83 20.11
CA LYS A 43 2.92 17.89 19.08
C LYS A 43 2.01 19.08 19.37
N THR A 44 2.57 20.29 19.23
CA THR A 44 1.80 21.54 19.30
C THR A 44 1.50 22.13 17.93
N PHE A 45 2.04 21.56 16.84
CA PHE A 45 1.92 22.06 15.46
C PHE A 45 2.35 23.53 15.30
N ALA A 46 3.25 24.01 16.16
CA ALA A 46 3.84 25.33 16.02
C ALA A 46 4.90 25.31 14.91
N GLU A 47 4.89 26.32 14.04
CA GLU A 47 5.97 26.53 13.07
C GLU A 47 7.24 26.94 13.83
N VAL A 48 8.11 25.97 14.07
CA VAL A 48 9.42 26.19 14.67
C VAL A 48 10.46 25.85 13.61
N GLU A 49 11.21 26.86 13.19
CA GLU A 49 12.45 26.67 12.43
C GLU A 49 13.56 26.28 13.40
N TYR A 50 14.35 25.28 13.02
CA TYR A 50 15.51 24.83 13.78
C TYR A 50 16.77 25.13 12.96
N ASN A 51 17.70 25.89 13.54
CA ASN A 51 19.05 25.99 12.99
C ASN A 51 19.89 24.75 13.35
N ASP A 52 21.08 24.60 12.77
CA ASP A 52 21.94 23.43 12.99
C ASP A 52 22.39 23.26 14.45
N GLU A 53 22.61 24.36 15.19
CA GLU A 53 22.98 24.30 16.61
C GLU A 53 21.80 23.82 17.47
N GLU A 54 20.60 24.32 17.20
CA GLU A 54 19.37 23.89 17.86
C GLU A 54 19.06 22.42 17.57
N TYR A 55 19.27 21.98 16.34
CA TYR A 55 19.12 20.57 15.96
C TYR A 55 20.10 19.68 16.73
N ALA A 56 21.36 20.09 16.84
CA ALA A 56 22.38 19.35 17.61
C ALA A 56 22.02 19.29 19.11
N LEU A 57 21.45 20.37 19.67
CA LEU A 57 20.96 20.37 21.05
C LEU A 57 19.79 19.40 21.25
N GLU A 58 18.87 19.29 20.29
CA GLU A 58 17.79 18.28 20.35
C GLU A 58 18.35 16.86 20.30
N LEU A 59 19.35 16.59 19.45
CA LEU A 59 20.02 15.28 19.44
C LEU A 59 20.64 14.94 20.80
N GLN A 60 21.24 15.93 21.48
CA GLN A 60 21.79 15.72 22.82
C GLN A 60 20.71 15.36 23.85
N LYS A 61 19.53 16.00 23.78
CA LYS A 61 18.37 15.65 24.64
C LYS A 61 17.86 14.23 24.38
N ILE A 62 17.91 13.77 23.13
CA ILE A 62 17.57 12.38 22.79
C ILE A 62 18.55 11.43 23.49
N ARG A 63 19.86 11.69 23.41
CA ARG A 63 20.88 10.88 24.07
C ARG A 63 20.64 10.76 25.58
N GLU A 64 20.39 11.88 26.26
CA GLU A 64 20.15 11.91 27.71
C GLU A 64 18.97 11.04 28.16
N LYS A 65 17.97 10.84 27.30
CA LYS A 65 16.80 9.98 27.61
C LYS A 65 16.95 8.55 27.13
N VAL A 66 17.56 8.35 25.98
CA VAL A 66 17.67 7.02 25.34
C VAL A 66 18.75 6.18 26.00
N ILE A 67 19.91 6.76 26.35
CA ILE A 67 21.03 6.00 26.93
C ILE A 67 20.62 5.26 28.21
N PRO A 68 19.99 5.90 29.23
CA PRO A 68 19.57 5.19 30.43
C PRO A 68 18.58 4.05 30.15
N PHE A 69 17.72 4.22 29.14
CA PHE A 69 16.78 3.18 28.73
C PHE A 69 17.50 1.99 28.08
N LEU A 70 18.48 2.25 27.20
CA LEU A 70 19.29 1.21 26.59
C LEU A 70 20.11 0.44 27.64
N ASP A 71 20.63 1.11 28.66
CA ASP A 71 21.38 0.45 29.74
C ASP A 71 20.51 -0.52 30.55
N ILE A 72 19.26 -0.14 30.85
CA ILE A 72 18.28 -1.05 31.46
C ILE A 72 18.01 -2.24 30.53
N CYS A 73 17.86 -2.00 29.23
CA CYS A 73 17.64 -3.07 28.26
C CYS A 73 18.83 -4.04 28.21
N LYS A 74 20.07 -3.54 28.26
CA LYS A 74 21.29 -4.37 28.36
C LYS A 74 21.30 -5.21 29.63
N GLU A 75 21.02 -4.61 30.78
CA GLU A 75 21.01 -5.29 32.07
C GLU A 75 20.04 -6.47 32.10
N HIS A 76 18.88 -6.31 31.47
CA HIS A 76 17.80 -7.29 31.49
C HIS A 76 17.72 -8.17 30.24
N GLY A 77 18.62 -8.00 29.25
CA GLY A 77 18.57 -8.73 27.99
C GLY A 77 17.29 -8.50 27.18
N THR A 78 16.74 -7.27 27.24
CA THR A 78 15.49 -6.90 26.57
C THR A 78 15.76 -6.29 25.20
N ALA A 79 15.09 -6.80 24.17
CA ALA A 79 15.18 -6.22 22.84
C ALA A 79 14.39 -4.91 22.72
N VAL A 80 14.81 -4.01 21.84
CA VAL A 80 14.11 -2.76 21.56
C VAL A 80 13.56 -2.78 20.14
N ARG A 81 12.27 -2.44 19.96
CA ARG A 81 11.75 -2.10 18.64
C ARG A 81 11.69 -0.58 18.47
N ILE A 82 12.54 -0.03 17.61
CA ILE A 82 12.46 1.38 17.19
C ILE A 82 11.42 1.47 16.08
N GLY A 83 10.24 2.00 16.41
CA GLY A 83 9.10 2.01 15.49
C GLY A 83 8.71 3.40 15.02
N VAL A 84 9.20 3.82 13.85
CA VAL A 84 8.83 5.07 13.20
C VAL A 84 7.46 4.93 12.54
N ASN A 85 6.55 5.83 12.91
CA ASN A 85 5.24 5.97 12.29
C ASN A 85 5.18 7.33 11.59
N HIS A 86 4.69 7.36 10.36
CA HIS A 86 4.55 8.59 9.55
C HIS A 86 3.85 9.72 10.31
N GLY A 87 2.71 9.42 10.96
CA GLY A 87 1.94 10.40 11.73
C GLY A 87 2.66 11.01 12.94
N SER A 88 3.71 10.37 13.44
CA SER A 88 4.37 10.70 14.70
C SER A 88 5.81 11.20 14.54
N LEU A 89 6.20 11.64 13.34
CA LEU A 89 7.51 12.28 13.12
C LEU A 89 7.67 13.53 13.98
N ALA A 90 8.80 13.70 14.66
CA ALA A 90 9.04 14.86 15.52
C ALA A 90 9.07 16.18 14.71
N ASP A 91 8.76 17.30 15.37
CA ASP A 91 8.72 18.61 14.70
C ASP A 91 10.08 18.97 14.06
N ARG A 92 11.22 18.66 14.71
CA ARG A 92 12.56 18.86 14.13
C ARG A 92 12.77 18.12 12.80
N ILE A 93 12.20 16.92 12.68
CA ILE A 93 12.31 16.08 11.48
C ILE A 93 11.41 16.66 10.38
N MET A 94 10.18 17.03 10.75
CA MET A 94 9.23 17.65 9.83
C MET A 94 9.77 18.96 9.25
N THR A 95 10.38 19.82 10.07
CA THR A 95 10.95 21.09 9.61
C THR A 95 12.13 20.87 8.65
N ARG A 96 13.03 19.92 8.94
CA ARG A 96 14.26 19.72 8.17
C ARG A 96 14.08 18.86 6.91
N TYR A 97 13.25 17.82 6.99
CA TYR A 97 13.11 16.81 5.93
C TYR A 97 11.70 16.75 5.32
N GLY A 98 10.72 17.45 5.92
CA GLY A 98 9.33 17.37 5.51
C GLY A 98 8.68 16.02 5.78
N ASP A 99 7.46 15.86 5.28
CA ASP A 99 6.68 14.62 5.35
C ASP A 99 7.12 13.67 4.22
N THR A 100 8.36 13.16 4.31
CA THR A 100 9.03 12.43 3.22
C THR A 100 9.61 11.09 3.69
N PRO A 101 9.92 10.16 2.74
CA PRO A 101 10.66 8.95 3.08
C PRO A 101 11.97 9.23 3.82
N ALA A 102 12.69 10.29 3.41
CA ALA A 102 13.94 10.71 4.05
C ALA A 102 13.73 11.14 5.51
N GLY A 103 12.66 11.88 5.80
CA GLY A 103 12.32 12.26 7.17
C GLY A 103 12.04 11.05 8.06
N MET A 104 11.31 10.05 7.56
CA MET A 104 11.08 8.80 8.29
C MET A 104 12.38 8.04 8.56
N VAL A 105 13.27 7.97 7.57
CA VAL A 105 14.57 7.30 7.69
C VAL A 105 15.44 8.00 8.74
N GLU A 106 15.61 9.32 8.66
CA GLU A 106 16.44 10.04 9.62
C GLU A 106 15.87 9.97 11.04
N SER A 107 14.54 10.01 11.21
CA SER A 107 13.92 9.77 12.51
C SER A 107 14.28 8.41 13.13
N CYS A 108 14.59 7.40 12.30
CA CYS A 108 15.09 6.11 12.77
C CYS A 108 16.60 6.15 13.00
N MET A 109 17.37 6.65 12.03
CA MET A 109 18.83 6.63 12.03
C MET A 109 19.43 7.41 13.21
N GLU A 110 18.79 8.51 13.66
CA GLU A 110 19.20 9.22 14.88
C GLU A 110 19.28 8.29 16.10
N PHE A 111 18.30 7.40 16.27
CA PHE A 111 18.26 6.47 17.40
C PHE A 111 19.22 5.29 17.20
N LEU A 112 19.38 4.82 15.96
CA LEU A 112 20.32 3.73 15.65
C LEU A 112 21.77 4.14 15.86
N ARG A 113 22.15 5.35 15.41
CA ARG A 113 23.51 5.89 15.61
C ARG A 113 23.84 5.99 17.10
N ILE A 114 22.89 6.46 17.93
CA ILE A 114 23.05 6.47 19.40
C ILE A 114 23.21 5.05 19.94
N ALA A 115 22.37 4.10 19.52
CA ALA A 115 22.47 2.72 20.01
C ALA A 115 23.81 2.07 19.65
N ILE A 116 24.35 2.31 18.45
CA ILE A 116 25.65 1.83 18.01
C ILE A 116 26.78 2.45 18.85
N ASP A 117 26.76 3.77 19.09
CA ASP A 117 27.74 4.43 19.96
C ASP A 117 27.76 3.81 21.37
N GLU A 118 26.59 3.40 21.86
CA GLU A 118 26.43 2.74 23.15
C GLU A 118 26.60 1.21 23.10
N ASN A 119 27.05 0.64 21.98
CA ASN A 119 27.23 -0.81 21.77
C ASN A 119 25.96 -1.63 22.09
N PHE A 120 24.79 -1.13 21.70
CA PHE A 120 23.51 -1.84 21.84
C PHE A 120 22.98 -2.31 20.48
N THR A 121 22.90 -3.63 20.28
CA THR A 121 22.53 -4.22 18.99
C THR A 121 21.23 -5.04 19.01
N ASP A 122 20.60 -5.24 20.18
CA ASP A 122 19.35 -5.98 20.32
C ASP A 122 18.14 -5.14 19.85
N ILE A 123 18.17 -4.73 18.58
CA ILE A 123 17.20 -3.81 17.98
C ILE A 123 16.46 -4.49 16.82
N VAL A 124 15.16 -4.20 16.73
CA VAL A 124 14.34 -4.41 15.54
C VAL A 124 13.80 -3.07 15.07
N ILE A 125 13.75 -2.82 13.78
CA ILE A 125 13.24 -1.55 13.23
C ILE A 125 11.86 -1.78 12.62
N SER A 126 10.94 -0.84 12.77
CA SER A 126 9.73 -0.81 11.94
C SER A 126 9.49 0.58 11.40
N MET A 127 9.09 0.67 10.13
CA MET A 127 8.69 1.92 9.50
C MET A 127 7.34 1.76 8.85
N LYS A 128 6.32 2.41 9.43
CA LYS A 128 4.92 2.20 9.05
C LYS A 128 4.27 3.49 8.58
N ALA A 129 3.47 3.36 7.52
CA ALA A 129 2.57 4.39 7.03
C ALA A 129 1.28 3.73 6.49
N SER A 130 0.17 4.46 6.50
CA SER A 130 -1.08 4.10 5.82
C SER A 130 -0.96 4.24 4.30
N ASN A 131 -0.01 5.05 3.84
CA ASN A 131 0.36 5.17 2.44
C ASN A 131 1.42 4.11 2.10
N THR A 132 1.01 3.07 1.38
CA THR A 132 1.86 1.95 0.92
C THR A 132 3.03 2.42 0.05
N LEU A 133 2.83 3.43 -0.81
CA LEU A 133 3.88 4.02 -1.63
C LEU A 133 4.94 4.64 -0.74
N LEU A 134 4.55 5.55 0.16
CA LEU A 134 5.50 6.16 1.08
C LEU A 134 6.22 5.12 1.95
N MET A 135 5.49 4.17 2.52
CA MET A 135 6.03 3.13 3.39
C MET A 135 7.12 2.31 2.69
N THR A 136 6.84 1.82 1.47
CA THR A 136 7.78 0.96 0.74
C THR A 136 9.03 1.72 0.30
N LYS A 137 8.88 2.97 -0.17
CA LYS A 137 10.04 3.81 -0.51
C LYS A 137 10.89 4.13 0.71
N ALA A 138 10.26 4.41 1.86
CA ALA A 138 10.98 4.65 3.09
C ALA A 138 11.77 3.41 3.51
N VAL A 139 11.17 2.21 3.53
CA VAL A 139 11.87 0.99 3.98
C VAL A 139 13.06 0.69 3.09
N ARG A 140 12.90 0.78 1.75
CA ARG A 140 14.01 0.62 0.81
C ARG A 140 15.12 1.63 1.06
N LEU A 141 14.77 2.90 1.29
CA LEU A 141 15.75 3.95 1.58
C LEU A 141 16.45 3.72 2.92
N LEU A 142 15.75 3.22 3.94
CA LEU A 142 16.35 2.84 5.23
C LEU A 142 17.40 1.75 5.05
N VAL A 143 17.08 0.68 4.32
CA VAL A 143 18.04 -0.41 4.05
C VAL A 143 19.27 0.13 3.34
N TYR A 144 19.08 0.92 2.29
CA TYR A 144 20.18 1.55 1.57
C TYR A 144 21.06 2.45 2.48
N THR A 145 20.45 3.25 3.34
CA THR A 145 21.17 4.11 4.28
C THR A 145 21.94 3.31 5.33
N MET A 146 21.33 2.24 5.86
CA MET A 146 21.97 1.31 6.78
C MET A 146 23.20 0.64 6.15
N ASP A 147 23.07 0.14 4.91
CA ASP A 147 24.18 -0.46 4.17
C ASP A 147 25.32 0.54 3.94
N LYS A 148 24.98 1.78 3.61
CA LYS A 148 25.97 2.86 3.42
C LYS A 148 26.73 3.20 4.71
N GLU A 149 26.06 3.10 5.86
CA GLU A 149 26.66 3.33 7.18
C GLU A 149 27.30 2.06 7.79
N GLY A 150 27.19 0.91 7.10
CA GLY A 150 27.76 -0.36 7.56
C GLY A 150 27.07 -0.91 8.82
N ILE A 151 25.80 -0.59 9.03
CA ILE A 151 24.99 -1.08 10.15
C ILE A 151 23.84 -1.92 9.60
N HIS A 152 23.44 -2.98 10.30
CA HIS A 152 22.37 -3.87 9.84
C HIS A 152 21.50 -4.32 11.01
N PHE A 153 20.19 -4.17 10.85
CA PHE A 153 19.20 -4.53 11.87
C PHE A 153 17.97 -5.18 11.22
N PRO A 154 17.32 -6.14 11.91
CA PRO A 154 16.13 -6.79 11.40
C PRO A 154 14.95 -5.82 11.27
N LEU A 155 14.13 -6.06 10.24
CA LEU A 155 12.97 -5.26 9.86
C LEU A 155 11.67 -5.95 10.28
N HIS A 156 10.83 -5.20 10.99
CA HIS A 156 9.44 -5.51 11.25
C HIS A 156 8.52 -4.75 10.31
N LEU A 157 7.97 -5.46 9.31
CA LEU A 157 7.09 -4.87 8.31
C LEU A 157 5.64 -4.83 8.78
N GLY A 158 4.92 -3.82 8.32
CA GLY A 158 3.47 -3.76 8.48
C GLY A 158 2.92 -2.43 8.01
N VAL A 159 1.79 -2.49 7.31
CA VAL A 159 1.00 -1.29 6.99
C VAL A 159 0.22 -0.89 8.23
N THR A 160 0.24 0.39 8.60
CA THR A 160 -0.66 0.91 9.66
C THR A 160 -1.99 1.28 9.04
N GLU A 161 -3.07 1.09 9.80
CA GLU A 161 -4.44 1.43 9.37
C GLU A 161 -4.77 0.89 7.98
N ALA A 162 -4.57 -0.42 7.81
CA ALA A 162 -4.90 -1.07 6.56
C ALA A 162 -6.42 -1.01 6.29
N GLY A 163 -7.22 -0.89 7.35
CA GLY A 163 -8.68 -0.86 7.29
C GLY A 163 -9.29 -2.19 7.73
N ASN A 164 -10.50 -2.45 7.24
CA ASN A 164 -11.29 -3.64 7.57
C ASN A 164 -11.55 -4.48 6.31
N GLY A 165 -11.79 -5.79 6.48
CA GLY A 165 -12.22 -6.66 5.39
C GLY A 165 -11.21 -6.76 4.23
N ASP A 166 -11.74 -6.75 3.02
CA ASP A 166 -10.98 -6.89 1.77
C ASP A 166 -9.94 -5.77 1.60
N ASP A 167 -10.28 -4.54 1.96
CA ASP A 167 -9.38 -3.38 1.83
C ASP A 167 -8.15 -3.54 2.71
N GLY A 168 -8.34 -4.01 3.96
CA GLY A 168 -7.26 -4.28 4.89
C GLY A 168 -6.30 -5.35 4.40
N ARG A 169 -6.85 -6.43 3.81
CA ARG A 169 -6.08 -7.54 3.24
C ARG A 169 -5.28 -7.11 2.02
N MET A 170 -5.93 -6.50 1.03
CA MET A 170 -5.28 -6.01 -0.19
C MET A 170 -4.21 -4.96 0.11
N LYS A 171 -4.51 -3.98 0.96
CA LYS A 171 -3.56 -2.90 1.31
C LYS A 171 -2.34 -3.44 2.07
N SER A 172 -2.54 -4.41 2.96
CA SER A 172 -1.44 -5.10 3.63
C SER A 172 -0.60 -5.92 2.65
N ALA A 173 -1.23 -6.64 1.73
CA ALA A 173 -0.54 -7.44 0.72
C ALA A 173 0.26 -6.58 -0.27
N VAL A 174 -0.28 -5.44 -0.72
CA VAL A 174 0.42 -4.47 -1.57
C VAL A 174 1.66 -3.93 -0.86
N GLY A 175 1.52 -3.45 0.38
CA GLY A 175 2.64 -2.84 1.10
C GLY A 175 3.70 -3.84 1.57
N ILE A 176 3.28 -4.87 2.30
CA ILE A 176 4.20 -5.87 2.89
C ILE A 176 4.73 -6.79 1.80
N GLY A 177 3.88 -7.24 0.88
CA GLY A 177 4.26 -8.14 -0.21
C GLY A 177 5.31 -7.55 -1.15
N ALA A 178 5.26 -6.25 -1.42
CA ALA A 178 6.29 -5.57 -2.21
C ALA A 178 7.67 -5.65 -1.56
N LEU A 179 7.76 -5.40 -0.25
CA LEU A 179 9.03 -5.45 0.49
C LEU A 179 9.54 -6.89 0.65
N LEU A 180 8.64 -7.85 0.94
CA LEU A 180 9.01 -9.26 0.96
C LEU A 180 9.52 -9.73 -0.42
N SER A 181 8.93 -9.24 -1.50
CA SER A 181 9.38 -9.52 -2.88
C SER A 181 10.77 -8.95 -3.17
N ASP A 182 11.16 -7.89 -2.47
CA ASP A 182 12.51 -7.31 -2.54
C ASP A 182 13.52 -8.04 -1.62
N GLY A 183 13.09 -9.08 -0.91
CA GLY A 183 13.91 -9.79 0.08
C GLY A 183 14.08 -9.03 1.40
N MET A 184 13.23 -8.03 1.67
CA MET A 184 13.25 -7.23 2.89
C MET A 184 12.18 -7.71 3.87
N GLY A 185 12.54 -7.90 5.14
CA GLY A 185 11.59 -8.21 6.22
C GLY A 185 11.92 -9.50 6.99
N ASP A 186 12.08 -9.38 8.31
CA ASP A 186 12.43 -10.49 9.21
C ASP A 186 11.22 -10.92 10.07
N THR A 187 10.27 -10.01 10.26
CA THR A 187 9.01 -10.26 10.93
C THR A 187 7.94 -9.34 10.35
N ILE A 188 6.69 -9.79 10.31
CA ILE A 188 5.58 -8.98 9.79
C ILE A 188 4.43 -8.90 10.80
N ARG A 189 3.62 -7.85 10.67
CA ARG A 189 2.28 -7.77 11.26
C ARG A 189 1.32 -7.16 10.25
N VAL A 190 0.24 -7.87 9.96
CA VAL A 190 -0.94 -7.34 9.28
C VAL A 190 -1.78 -6.60 10.33
N SER A 191 -2.21 -5.37 10.06
CA SER A 191 -2.95 -4.56 11.05
C SER A 191 -4.40 -4.37 10.59
N LEU A 192 -5.29 -5.30 10.94
CA LEU A 192 -6.72 -5.24 10.59
C LEU A 192 -7.52 -4.59 11.73
N SER A 193 -8.64 -3.96 11.40
CA SER A 193 -9.62 -3.51 12.40
C SER A 193 -10.60 -4.59 12.87
N GLU A 194 -10.29 -5.85 12.55
CA GLU A 194 -11.00 -7.06 12.98
C GLU A 194 -10.41 -7.57 14.31
N ASP A 195 -10.93 -8.70 14.80
CA ASP A 195 -10.35 -9.34 15.97
C ASP A 195 -8.89 -9.76 15.70
N PRO A 196 -7.96 -9.64 16.66
CA PRO A 196 -6.53 -9.87 16.42
C PRO A 196 -6.19 -11.27 15.87
N GLU A 197 -7.04 -12.26 16.10
CA GLU A 197 -6.92 -13.61 15.56
C GLU A 197 -7.05 -13.69 14.02
N ALA A 198 -7.68 -12.69 13.40
CA ALA A 198 -7.75 -12.57 11.94
C ALA A 198 -6.43 -12.07 11.31
N GLU A 199 -5.56 -11.37 12.06
CA GLU A 199 -4.30 -10.83 11.51
C GLU A 199 -3.31 -11.95 11.11
N VAL A 200 -3.22 -13.01 11.92
CA VAL A 200 -2.19 -14.06 11.78
C VAL A 200 -2.38 -14.93 10.53
N PRO A 201 -3.59 -15.43 10.20
CA PRO A 201 -3.82 -16.19 8.97
C PRO A 201 -3.42 -15.42 7.71
N VAL A 202 -3.78 -14.14 7.61
CA VAL A 202 -3.41 -13.27 6.47
C VAL A 202 -1.90 -13.13 6.37
N ALA A 203 -1.22 -12.89 7.50
CA ALA A 203 0.23 -12.79 7.55
C ALA A 203 0.92 -14.08 7.05
N LYS A 204 0.42 -15.26 7.46
CA LYS A 204 0.96 -16.55 7.01
C LYS A 204 0.78 -16.75 5.52
N LYS A 205 -0.43 -16.57 4.99
CA LYS A 205 -0.73 -16.69 3.56
C LYS A 205 0.18 -15.80 2.71
N LEU A 206 0.43 -14.57 3.16
CA LEU A 206 1.31 -13.62 2.50
C LEU A 206 2.77 -14.14 2.42
N VAL A 207 3.33 -14.55 3.57
CA VAL A 207 4.71 -15.07 3.63
C VAL A 207 4.85 -16.34 2.81
N GLU A 208 3.92 -17.28 2.96
CA GLU A 208 3.91 -18.54 2.21
C GLU A 208 3.82 -18.29 0.71
N TYR A 209 3.04 -17.30 0.25
CA TYR A 209 2.94 -16.97 -1.17
C TYR A 209 4.25 -16.44 -1.75
N VAL A 210 4.92 -15.51 -1.05
CA VAL A 210 6.21 -14.98 -1.50
C VAL A 210 7.29 -16.07 -1.47
N ALA A 211 7.30 -16.91 -0.43
CA ALA A 211 8.26 -17.99 -0.28
C ALA A 211 8.17 -19.05 -1.40
N LYS A 212 7.01 -19.24 -2.03
CA LYS A 212 6.87 -20.14 -3.20
C LYS A 212 7.76 -19.77 -4.37
N ARG A 213 8.31 -18.56 -4.40
CA ARG A 213 9.24 -18.11 -5.45
C ARG A 213 10.65 -18.66 -5.25
N GLU A 214 10.98 -19.21 -4.09
CA GLU A 214 12.29 -19.80 -3.84
C GLU A 214 12.62 -20.88 -4.89
N GLY A 215 13.82 -20.80 -5.47
CA GLY A 215 14.26 -21.73 -6.51
C GLY A 215 13.63 -21.52 -7.90
N HIS A 216 12.99 -20.36 -8.14
CA HIS A 216 12.53 -20.00 -9.50
C HIS A 216 13.69 -19.98 -10.51
N GLU A 217 13.37 -20.14 -11.81
CA GLU A 217 14.37 -20.07 -12.88
C GLU A 217 15.05 -18.70 -12.94
N VAL A 218 16.32 -18.66 -13.34
CA VAL A 218 17.08 -17.40 -13.38
C VAL A 218 16.50 -16.48 -14.46
N ILE A 219 16.12 -15.27 -14.06
CA ILE A 219 15.69 -14.21 -14.97
C ILE A 219 16.94 -13.43 -15.40
N ASN A 220 17.35 -13.57 -16.65
CA ASN A 220 18.49 -12.84 -17.21
C ASN A 220 18.02 -11.45 -17.66
N ALA A 221 18.39 -10.40 -16.91
CA ALA A 221 17.97 -9.04 -17.18
C ALA A 221 19.06 -8.03 -16.80
N GLU A 222 19.04 -6.87 -17.46
CA GLU A 222 19.86 -5.71 -17.11
C GLU A 222 19.02 -4.69 -16.33
N LEU A 223 19.59 -4.15 -15.24
CA LEU A 223 18.96 -3.08 -14.48
C LEU A 223 19.26 -1.73 -15.14
N TYR A 224 18.21 -1.01 -15.53
CA TYR A 224 18.33 0.38 -15.98
C TYR A 224 19.00 1.25 -14.90
N PRO A 225 20.19 1.85 -15.15
CA PRO A 225 20.94 2.60 -14.13
C PRO A 225 20.22 3.83 -13.57
N GLY A 226 19.28 4.42 -14.35
CA GLY A 226 18.50 5.58 -13.92
C GLY A 226 17.28 5.24 -13.07
N PHE A 227 16.96 3.95 -12.88
CA PHE A 227 15.83 3.55 -12.04
C PHE A 227 16.18 3.72 -10.56
N SER A 228 15.35 4.47 -9.84
CA SER A 228 15.48 4.62 -8.39
C SER A 228 14.35 3.87 -7.69
N PRO A 229 14.65 2.86 -6.85
CA PRO A 229 13.62 2.14 -6.09
C PRO A 229 12.98 3.01 -5.00
N PHE A 230 13.54 4.20 -4.74
CA PHE A 230 13.10 5.20 -3.77
C PHE A 230 12.24 6.32 -4.39
N ALA A 231 12.25 6.46 -5.72
CA ALA A 231 11.45 7.47 -6.41
C ALA A 231 9.96 7.12 -6.34
N MET A 232 9.12 8.16 -6.29
CA MET A 232 7.65 8.03 -6.29
C MET A 232 7.05 8.27 -7.67
N ASP A 233 7.88 8.61 -8.66
CA ASP A 233 7.46 8.93 -10.01
C ASP A 233 6.98 7.68 -10.76
N LYS A 234 5.96 7.87 -11.59
CA LYS A 234 5.49 6.85 -12.52
C LYS A 234 6.36 6.87 -13.77
N ARG A 235 6.50 5.71 -14.42
CA ARG A 235 7.13 5.63 -15.72
C ARG A 235 6.33 6.45 -16.74
N GLU A 236 6.99 7.38 -17.40
CA GLU A 236 6.39 8.17 -18.48
C GLU A 236 6.04 7.27 -19.66
N THR A 237 4.86 7.51 -20.24
CA THR A 237 4.33 6.73 -21.36
C THR A 237 3.59 7.62 -22.34
N LYS A 238 3.54 7.23 -23.61
CA LYS A 238 2.62 7.81 -24.59
C LYS A 238 1.19 7.46 -24.19
N SER A 239 0.23 8.33 -24.54
CA SER A 239 -1.19 7.99 -24.44
C SER A 239 -1.64 7.25 -25.70
N VAL A 240 -2.27 6.10 -25.50
CA VAL A 240 -3.00 5.36 -26.52
C VAL A 240 -4.45 5.31 -26.07
N TRP A 241 -5.29 6.09 -26.75
CA TRP A 241 -6.69 6.29 -26.39
C TRP A 241 -6.87 6.82 -24.95
N ASN A 242 -7.17 5.95 -23.97
CA ASN A 242 -7.27 6.30 -22.55
C ASN A 242 -6.24 5.55 -21.68
N VAL A 243 -5.19 4.98 -22.27
CA VAL A 243 -4.17 4.19 -21.57
C VAL A 243 -2.81 4.87 -21.72
N GLY A 244 -2.12 5.10 -20.60
CA GLY A 244 -0.82 5.79 -20.59
C GLY A 244 -0.94 7.31 -20.54
N GLY A 245 0.20 7.99 -20.60
CA GLY A 245 0.28 9.44 -20.38
C GLY A 245 -0.32 9.85 -19.03
N GLU A 246 -1.13 10.90 -19.04
CA GLU A 246 -1.80 11.45 -17.84
C GLU A 246 -3.06 10.68 -17.42
N HIS A 247 -3.43 9.60 -18.11
CA HIS A 247 -4.60 8.82 -17.76
C HIS A 247 -4.39 7.98 -16.49
N LEU A 248 -5.45 7.83 -15.71
CA LEU A 248 -5.46 6.91 -14.58
C LEU A 248 -5.34 5.46 -15.07
N PRO A 249 -4.67 4.58 -14.32
CA PRO A 249 -4.57 3.17 -14.67
C PRO A 249 -5.93 2.52 -14.90
N ILE A 250 -6.07 1.82 -16.02
CA ILE A 250 -7.33 1.17 -16.42
C ILE A 250 -7.54 -0.19 -15.72
N VAL A 251 -8.79 -0.62 -15.62
CA VAL A 251 -9.15 -2.00 -15.25
C VAL A 251 -9.74 -2.69 -16.48
N ILE A 252 -9.16 -3.84 -16.84
CA ILE A 252 -9.71 -4.76 -17.84
C ILE A 252 -10.30 -5.97 -17.11
N SER A 253 -11.60 -6.15 -17.21
CA SER A 253 -12.31 -7.32 -16.67
C SER A 253 -12.17 -8.48 -17.65
N ASP A 254 -11.48 -9.56 -17.27
CA ASP A 254 -11.41 -10.77 -18.10
C ASP A 254 -12.69 -11.60 -17.95
N ARG A 255 -13.47 -11.64 -19.03
CA ARG A 255 -14.70 -12.43 -19.11
C ARG A 255 -14.67 -13.41 -20.28
N SER A 256 -13.48 -13.70 -20.81
CA SER A 256 -13.29 -14.55 -21.99
C SER A 256 -13.72 -16.00 -21.79
N LYS A 257 -13.76 -16.47 -20.52
CA LYS A 257 -14.11 -17.84 -20.14
C LYS A 257 -15.44 -17.95 -19.38
N ILE A 258 -16.17 -16.86 -19.19
CA ILE A 258 -17.44 -16.84 -18.45
C ILE A 258 -18.57 -16.24 -19.29
N SER A 259 -19.82 -16.52 -18.91
CA SER A 259 -21.01 -15.95 -19.57
C SER A 259 -21.60 -14.75 -18.84
N ASP A 260 -21.18 -14.52 -17.59
CA ASP A 260 -21.70 -13.42 -16.78
C ASP A 260 -21.11 -12.08 -17.23
N MET A 261 -21.99 -11.21 -17.72
CA MET A 261 -21.69 -9.85 -18.13
C MET A 261 -22.21 -8.83 -17.10
N SER A 262 -22.60 -9.23 -15.89
CA SER A 262 -23.09 -8.31 -14.85
C SER A 262 -22.04 -7.24 -14.46
N ILE A 263 -22.49 -6.03 -14.15
CA ILE A 263 -21.59 -4.92 -13.76
C ILE A 263 -22.08 -4.32 -12.47
N ASN A 264 -21.19 -4.23 -11.49
CA ASN A 264 -21.39 -3.41 -10.31
C ASN A 264 -21.23 -1.92 -10.68
N PRO A 265 -22.26 -1.06 -10.52
CA PRO A 265 -22.18 0.36 -10.85
C PRO A 265 -21.10 1.16 -10.08
N HIS A 266 -20.63 0.64 -8.95
CA HIS A 266 -19.55 1.26 -8.17
C HIS A 266 -18.16 0.95 -8.75
N PHE A 267 -18.03 -0.14 -9.48
CA PHE A 267 -16.76 -0.70 -9.97
C PHE A 267 -16.88 -1.05 -11.45
N ILE A 268 -17.12 -0.04 -12.28
CA ILE A 268 -17.29 -0.22 -13.73
C ILE A 268 -15.91 -0.35 -14.39
N PRO A 269 -15.53 -1.52 -14.94
CA PRO A 269 -14.25 -1.68 -15.61
C PRO A 269 -14.16 -0.79 -16.87
N ASP A 270 -12.95 -0.38 -17.25
CA ASP A 270 -12.76 0.46 -18.44
C ASP A 270 -13.00 -0.34 -19.73
N TYR A 271 -12.64 -1.63 -19.69
CA TYR A 271 -12.77 -2.60 -20.77
C TYR A 271 -13.20 -3.96 -20.25
N ILE A 272 -13.87 -4.74 -21.09
CA ILE A 272 -14.19 -6.15 -20.86
C ILE A 272 -13.54 -6.98 -21.96
N TYR A 273 -12.62 -7.87 -21.60
CA TYR A 273 -12.06 -8.85 -22.53
C TYR A 273 -13.02 -10.04 -22.66
N VAL A 274 -13.50 -10.31 -23.88
CA VAL A 274 -14.53 -11.33 -24.16
C VAL A 274 -14.01 -12.53 -24.95
N GLY A 275 -12.69 -12.60 -25.18
CA GLY A 275 -12.09 -13.64 -26.00
C GLY A 275 -12.56 -13.56 -27.46
N LYS A 276 -13.11 -14.65 -27.99
CA LYS A 276 -13.38 -14.80 -29.43
C LYS A 276 -14.56 -13.99 -29.96
N ARG A 277 -15.54 -13.63 -29.14
CA ARG A 277 -16.73 -12.92 -29.64
C ARG A 277 -17.41 -12.10 -28.55
N VAL A 278 -17.95 -10.95 -28.95
CA VAL A 278 -18.86 -10.18 -28.11
C VAL A 278 -20.17 -10.95 -27.95
N PRO A 279 -20.58 -11.30 -26.72
CA PRO A 279 -21.82 -12.05 -26.50
C PRO A 279 -23.06 -11.16 -26.66
N GLU A 280 -24.22 -11.78 -26.92
CA GLU A 280 -25.46 -11.03 -27.14
C GLU A 280 -25.93 -10.23 -25.91
N ASN A 281 -25.59 -10.71 -24.71
CA ASN A 281 -25.89 -10.05 -23.44
C ASN A 281 -24.84 -9.00 -23.03
N PHE A 282 -23.97 -8.56 -23.94
CA PHE A 282 -22.96 -7.54 -23.65
C PHE A 282 -23.60 -6.19 -23.33
N ASN A 283 -23.13 -5.52 -22.27
CA ASN A 283 -23.72 -4.25 -21.83
C ASN A 283 -23.46 -3.13 -22.83
N LYS A 284 -24.55 -2.44 -23.20
CA LYS A 284 -24.47 -1.25 -24.05
C LYS A 284 -23.65 -0.16 -23.35
N GLY A 285 -22.71 0.43 -24.09
CA GLY A 285 -21.83 1.50 -23.60
C GLY A 285 -20.53 1.02 -22.95
N MET A 286 -20.35 -0.29 -22.78
CA MET A 286 -19.06 -0.86 -22.38
C MET A 286 -18.15 -1.07 -23.59
N LYS A 287 -16.84 -1.10 -23.33
CA LYS A 287 -15.82 -1.34 -24.36
C LYS A 287 -15.41 -2.80 -24.34
N SER A 288 -15.49 -3.47 -25.48
CA SER A 288 -15.04 -4.86 -25.62
C SER A 288 -13.62 -4.93 -26.14
N ILE A 289 -12.85 -5.89 -25.62
CA ILE A 289 -11.61 -6.36 -26.23
C ILE A 289 -11.86 -7.78 -26.75
N VAL A 290 -11.55 -8.03 -28.02
CA VAL A 290 -11.84 -9.29 -28.73
C VAL A 290 -10.58 -9.79 -29.41
N ASP A 291 -10.36 -11.11 -29.43
CA ASP A 291 -9.26 -11.72 -30.17
C ASP A 291 -9.30 -11.30 -31.65
N PHE A 292 -8.15 -10.85 -32.18
CA PHE A 292 -8.05 -10.22 -33.50
C PHE A 292 -8.67 -11.05 -34.63
N GLU A 293 -8.54 -12.39 -34.60
CA GLU A 293 -9.10 -13.31 -35.60
C GLU A 293 -10.60 -13.13 -35.83
N ASN A 294 -11.33 -12.62 -34.83
CA ASN A 294 -12.78 -12.44 -34.84
C ASN A 294 -13.17 -10.98 -34.63
N TRP A 295 -12.21 -10.06 -34.69
CA TRP A 295 -12.46 -8.65 -34.48
C TRP A 295 -13.13 -8.02 -35.71
N GLU A 296 -14.07 -7.12 -35.45
CA GLU A 296 -14.74 -6.31 -36.46
C GLU A 296 -14.60 -4.83 -36.09
N ASP A 297 -14.39 -3.99 -37.10
CA ASP A 297 -14.26 -2.54 -36.94
C ASP A 297 -15.60 -1.90 -36.54
N LYS A 298 -15.80 -1.81 -35.23
CA LYS A 298 -16.99 -1.29 -34.57
C LYS A 298 -16.58 -0.33 -33.47
N VAL A 299 -17.47 0.63 -33.18
CA VAL A 299 -17.29 1.57 -32.07
C VAL A 299 -17.15 0.79 -30.75
N ASP A 300 -16.20 1.22 -29.92
CA ASP A 300 -15.92 0.63 -28.61
C ASP A 300 -15.57 -0.88 -28.63
N ASN A 301 -15.11 -1.38 -29.78
CA ASN A 301 -14.63 -2.76 -29.96
C ASN A 301 -13.15 -2.77 -30.37
N PHE A 302 -12.28 -3.35 -29.57
CA PHE A 302 -10.83 -3.28 -29.74
C PHE A 302 -10.20 -4.67 -29.95
N PRO A 303 -9.21 -4.83 -30.84
CA PRO A 303 -8.56 -6.11 -31.10
C PRO A 303 -7.47 -6.43 -30.06
N MET A 304 -7.42 -7.69 -29.63
CA MET A 304 -6.30 -8.31 -28.91
C MET A 304 -5.49 -9.18 -29.88
N PHE A 305 -4.21 -8.84 -30.03
CA PHE A 305 -3.21 -9.57 -30.79
C PHE A 305 -2.33 -10.39 -29.86
N THR A 306 -1.66 -11.39 -30.43
CA THR A 306 -0.57 -12.13 -29.80
C THR A 306 0.72 -11.92 -30.58
N ILE A 307 1.85 -12.43 -30.05
CA ILE A 307 3.13 -12.37 -30.73
C ILE A 307 3.10 -13.01 -32.14
N ASN A 308 2.20 -13.98 -32.35
CA ASN A 308 2.07 -14.67 -33.63
C ASN A 308 1.36 -13.84 -34.71
N SER A 309 0.76 -12.70 -34.33
CA SER A 309 -0.05 -11.86 -35.21
C SER A 309 0.45 -10.41 -35.27
N ILE A 310 1.77 -10.20 -35.16
CA ILE A 310 2.37 -8.85 -35.16
C ILE A 310 2.27 -8.18 -36.54
N GLU A 311 2.46 -8.94 -37.62
CA GLU A 311 2.47 -8.39 -38.97
C GLU A 311 1.12 -7.76 -39.33
N GLU A 312 0.03 -8.32 -38.81
CA GLU A 312 -1.34 -7.87 -38.99
C GLU A 312 -1.65 -6.57 -38.25
N ILE A 313 -0.93 -6.25 -37.17
CA ILE A 313 -1.10 -5.00 -36.40
C ILE A 313 -0.91 -3.78 -37.30
N LYS A 314 0.05 -3.83 -38.22
CA LYS A 314 0.37 -2.74 -39.16
C LYS A 314 -0.78 -2.46 -40.14
N ASN A 315 -1.57 -3.48 -40.47
CA ASN A 315 -2.68 -3.37 -41.41
C ASN A 315 -4.04 -3.17 -40.73
N CYS A 316 -4.09 -3.29 -39.40
CA CYS A 316 -5.30 -3.05 -38.62
C CYS A 316 -5.57 -1.55 -38.48
N ASN A 317 -6.81 -1.12 -38.67
CA ASN A 317 -7.24 0.28 -38.59
C ASN A 317 -7.89 0.64 -37.23
N ALA A 318 -7.86 -0.26 -36.24
CA ALA A 318 -8.41 0.00 -34.92
C ALA A 318 -7.72 1.18 -34.22
N ARG A 319 -8.50 1.96 -33.47
CA ARG A 319 -8.02 3.16 -32.75
C ARG A 319 -7.05 2.87 -31.59
N ALA A 320 -7.18 1.69 -31.00
CA ALA A 320 -6.24 1.14 -30.04
C ALA A 320 -6.16 -0.37 -30.29
N LYS A 321 -4.97 -0.94 -30.14
CA LYS A 321 -4.66 -2.34 -30.41
C LYS A 321 -3.96 -2.90 -29.18
N PHE A 322 -4.47 -3.98 -28.63
CA PHE A 322 -3.86 -4.63 -27.48
C PHE A 322 -2.94 -5.75 -27.96
N LEU A 323 -1.70 -5.80 -27.50
CA LEU A 323 -0.76 -6.87 -27.85
C LEU A 323 -0.36 -7.62 -26.58
N LYS A 324 -0.75 -8.89 -26.49
CA LYS A 324 -0.37 -9.78 -25.39
C LYS A 324 1.00 -10.40 -25.64
N LEU A 325 1.92 -10.22 -24.68
CA LEU A 325 3.28 -10.75 -24.72
C LEU A 325 3.90 -10.87 -23.32
N SER A 326 4.98 -11.63 -23.22
CA SER A 326 5.77 -11.86 -22.00
C SER A 326 7.20 -11.28 -22.14
N TYR A 327 7.99 -11.30 -21.06
CA TYR A 327 9.37 -10.83 -21.12
C TYR A 327 10.26 -11.59 -22.12
N PRO A 328 10.23 -12.94 -22.18
CA PRO A 328 10.95 -13.69 -23.21
C PRO A 328 10.63 -13.28 -24.66
N ASP A 329 9.42 -12.81 -24.92
CA ASP A 329 9.00 -12.36 -26.25
C ASP A 329 9.59 -10.99 -26.64
N LEU A 330 10.10 -10.21 -25.68
CA LEU A 330 10.58 -8.84 -25.88
C LEU A 330 11.97 -8.81 -26.54
N THR A 331 12.04 -9.20 -27.81
CA THR A 331 13.24 -9.08 -28.66
C THR A 331 13.51 -7.62 -29.05
N ASP A 332 14.72 -7.30 -29.51
CA ASP A 332 15.09 -5.93 -29.91
C ASP A 332 14.32 -5.46 -31.15
N GLU A 333 13.97 -6.40 -32.03
CA GLU A 333 13.06 -6.18 -33.16
C GLU A 333 11.65 -5.79 -32.69
N LEU A 334 11.11 -6.49 -31.68
CA LEU A 334 9.81 -6.16 -31.11
C LEU A 334 9.85 -4.80 -30.41
N VAL A 335 10.91 -4.49 -29.65
CA VAL A 335 11.05 -3.18 -29.01
C VAL A 335 11.07 -2.06 -30.05
N SER A 336 11.80 -2.24 -31.15
CA SER A 336 11.83 -1.28 -32.25
C SER A 336 10.44 -1.02 -32.83
N PHE A 337 9.66 -2.09 -33.07
CA PHE A 337 8.27 -1.99 -33.49
C PHE A 337 7.39 -1.24 -32.47
N LEU A 338 7.52 -1.55 -31.17
CA LEU A 338 6.74 -0.89 -30.11
C LEU A 338 7.08 0.60 -29.98
N LYS A 339 8.34 1.00 -30.21
CA LYS A 339 8.76 2.42 -30.18
C LYS A 339 8.08 3.24 -31.26
N GLU A 340 7.95 2.68 -32.46
CA GLU A 340 7.31 3.31 -33.62
C GLU A 340 5.78 3.28 -33.54
N SER A 341 5.22 2.35 -32.78
CA SER A 341 3.77 2.22 -32.59
C SER A 341 3.21 3.39 -31.77
N SER A 342 2.05 3.91 -32.20
CA SER A 342 1.35 5.02 -31.53
C SER A 342 -0.07 4.67 -31.09
N ASP A 343 -0.52 3.47 -31.40
CA ASP A 343 -1.87 2.93 -31.21
C ASP A 343 -1.85 1.56 -30.51
N VAL A 344 -0.69 1.11 -30.03
CA VAL A 344 -0.53 -0.19 -29.36
C VAL A 344 -0.46 -0.04 -27.84
N VAL A 345 -1.17 -0.91 -27.13
CA VAL A 345 -1.07 -1.11 -25.68
C VAL A 345 -0.58 -2.53 -25.44
N VAL A 346 0.45 -2.71 -24.61
CA VAL A 346 0.93 -4.04 -24.25
C VAL A 346 0.08 -4.62 -23.12
N ILE A 347 -0.35 -5.87 -23.24
CA ILE A 347 -0.84 -6.69 -22.13
C ILE A 347 0.30 -7.62 -21.69
N LEU A 348 0.96 -7.28 -20.58
CA LEU A 348 2.12 -8.01 -20.09
C LEU A 348 1.69 -9.21 -19.25
N THR A 349 1.90 -10.41 -19.78
CA THR A 349 1.62 -11.69 -19.10
C THR A 349 2.92 -12.35 -18.64
N THR A 350 2.83 -13.32 -17.75
CA THR A 350 3.95 -14.15 -17.29
C THR A 350 3.44 -15.49 -16.78
N ASP A 351 4.15 -16.56 -17.12
CA ASP A 351 3.98 -17.89 -16.52
C ASP A 351 5.14 -18.23 -15.56
N HIS A 352 6.06 -17.28 -15.37
CA HIS A 352 7.23 -17.45 -14.52
C HIS A 352 6.84 -17.50 -13.04
N LEU A 353 7.50 -18.36 -12.26
CA LEU A 353 7.19 -18.52 -10.83
C LEU A 353 7.42 -17.22 -10.04
N ASN A 354 8.51 -16.50 -10.35
CA ASN A 354 8.73 -15.13 -9.89
C ASN A 354 8.20 -14.12 -10.90
N ARG A 355 6.87 -13.96 -10.91
CA ARG A 355 6.11 -13.06 -11.79
C ARG A 355 6.59 -11.62 -11.71
N VAL A 356 6.79 -11.14 -10.47
CA VAL A 356 7.24 -9.76 -10.20
C VAL A 356 8.62 -9.52 -10.79
N GLY A 357 9.56 -10.46 -10.59
CA GLY A 357 10.92 -10.35 -11.13
C GLY A 357 10.93 -10.29 -12.65
N GLU A 358 10.19 -11.17 -13.33
CA GLU A 358 10.15 -11.22 -14.80
C GLU A 358 9.49 -9.97 -15.39
N GLN A 359 8.40 -9.49 -14.78
CA GLN A 359 7.74 -8.26 -15.23
C GLN A 359 8.58 -7.01 -14.93
N ARG A 360 9.36 -6.97 -13.83
CA ARG A 360 10.36 -5.91 -13.63
C ARG A 360 11.41 -5.90 -14.74
N ALA A 361 11.94 -7.06 -15.11
CA ALA A 361 12.90 -7.19 -16.20
C ALA A 361 12.35 -6.62 -17.52
N PHE A 362 11.07 -6.86 -17.81
CA PHE A 362 10.38 -6.24 -18.93
C PHE A 362 10.43 -4.71 -18.89
N PHE A 363 10.06 -4.08 -17.77
CA PHE A 363 10.09 -2.63 -17.64
C PHE A 363 11.50 -2.05 -17.69
N HIS A 364 12.49 -2.71 -17.11
CA HIS A 364 13.88 -2.26 -17.21
C HIS A 364 14.38 -2.30 -18.66
N LYS A 365 14.02 -3.33 -19.44
CA LYS A 365 14.33 -3.36 -20.88
C LYS A 365 13.66 -2.20 -21.63
N LEU A 366 12.39 -1.90 -21.34
CA LEU A 366 11.72 -0.73 -21.93
C LEU A 366 12.38 0.60 -21.55
N LEU A 367 12.88 0.75 -20.32
CA LEU A 367 13.59 1.95 -19.87
C LEU A 367 14.94 2.12 -20.56
N ILE A 368 15.73 1.04 -20.68
CA ILE A 368 17.01 1.03 -21.38
C ILE A 368 16.82 1.44 -22.85
N GLU A 369 15.77 0.93 -23.48
CA GLU A 369 15.47 1.17 -24.89
C GLU A 369 14.64 2.46 -25.13
N GLU A 370 14.36 3.25 -24.10
CA GLU A 370 13.55 4.47 -24.18
C GLU A 370 12.17 4.25 -24.83
N CYS A 371 11.55 3.09 -24.57
CA CYS A 371 10.28 2.70 -25.15
C CYS A 371 9.10 3.11 -24.24
N ALA A 372 8.46 4.23 -24.57
CA ALA A 372 7.34 4.80 -23.82
C ALA A 372 5.97 4.15 -24.09
N ILE A 373 5.91 2.90 -24.56
CA ILE A 373 4.66 2.19 -24.87
C ILE A 373 3.84 1.95 -23.59
N PRO A 374 2.52 2.20 -23.54
CA PRO A 374 1.73 1.87 -22.36
C PRO A 374 1.61 0.36 -22.13
N VAL A 375 1.61 -0.06 -20.87
CA VAL A 375 1.60 -1.48 -20.47
C VAL A 375 0.52 -1.73 -19.43
N VAL A 376 -0.38 -2.69 -19.67
CA VAL A 376 -1.34 -3.22 -18.70
C VAL A 376 -0.77 -4.52 -18.14
N LEU A 377 -0.71 -4.64 -16.82
CA LEU A 377 -0.24 -5.84 -16.14
C LEU A 377 -1.34 -6.92 -16.21
N HIS A 378 -1.01 -8.14 -16.61
CA HIS A 378 -1.94 -9.27 -16.60
C HIS A 378 -1.44 -10.35 -15.64
N GLN A 379 -2.35 -10.82 -14.78
CA GLN A 379 -2.12 -11.99 -13.93
C GLN A 379 -3.30 -12.95 -14.00
N SER A 380 -2.97 -14.25 -14.01
CA SER A 380 -3.95 -15.34 -14.02
C SER A 380 -3.83 -16.18 -12.75
N TYR A 381 -4.98 -16.48 -12.17
CA TYR A 381 -5.12 -17.21 -10.92
C TYR A 381 -6.09 -18.39 -11.06
N ASN A 382 -6.09 -19.27 -10.06
CA ASN A 382 -7.05 -20.36 -9.92
C ASN A 382 -7.42 -20.49 -8.44
N GLU A 383 -8.25 -19.56 -7.97
CA GLU A 383 -8.63 -19.42 -6.56
C GLU A 383 -10.14 -19.53 -6.39
N ASP A 384 -10.54 -20.27 -5.37
CA ASP A 384 -11.92 -20.33 -4.88
C ASP A 384 -12.13 -19.45 -3.64
N ASP A 385 -11.05 -19.00 -3.00
CA ASP A 385 -11.07 -18.17 -1.79
C ASP A 385 -10.73 -16.71 -2.12
N ALA A 386 -11.58 -15.78 -1.67
CA ALA A 386 -11.41 -14.36 -1.92
C ALA A 386 -10.14 -13.79 -1.27
N GLU A 387 -9.82 -14.21 -0.04
CA GLU A 387 -8.63 -13.73 0.66
C GLU A 387 -7.35 -14.17 -0.06
N ASP A 388 -7.31 -15.38 -0.60
CA ASP A 388 -6.16 -15.86 -1.38
C ASP A 388 -5.92 -15.02 -2.63
N ILE A 389 -6.94 -14.71 -3.43
CA ILE A 389 -6.73 -13.89 -4.64
C ILE A 389 -6.37 -12.44 -4.31
N GLN A 390 -6.97 -11.86 -3.26
CA GLN A 390 -6.67 -10.52 -2.78
C GLN A 390 -5.20 -10.40 -2.34
N ILE A 391 -4.70 -11.40 -1.60
CA ILE A 391 -3.31 -11.44 -1.15
C ILE A 391 -2.38 -11.60 -2.36
N LYS A 392 -2.63 -12.58 -3.23
CA LYS A 392 -1.78 -12.88 -4.38
C LYS A 392 -1.73 -11.71 -5.36
N GLY A 393 -2.88 -11.13 -5.69
CA GLY A 393 -3.00 -9.93 -6.51
C GLY A 393 -2.31 -8.72 -5.87
N GLY A 394 -2.44 -8.55 -4.55
CA GLY A 394 -1.73 -7.53 -3.77
C GLY A 394 -0.22 -7.60 -3.94
N VAL A 395 0.36 -8.79 -3.82
CA VAL A 395 1.80 -8.97 -4.02
C VAL A 395 2.21 -8.76 -5.48
N ASP A 396 1.52 -9.41 -6.42
CA ASP A 396 1.94 -9.45 -7.83
C ASP A 396 1.79 -8.10 -8.52
N PHE A 397 0.62 -7.44 -8.39
CA PHE A 397 0.39 -6.12 -8.97
C PHE A 397 0.99 -5.01 -8.13
N GLY A 398 0.83 -5.08 -6.81
CA GLY A 398 1.23 -4.02 -5.90
C GLY A 398 2.70 -3.68 -6.02
N THR A 399 3.57 -4.69 -6.10
CA THR A 399 5.02 -4.48 -6.21
C THR A 399 5.39 -3.63 -7.44
N LEU A 400 4.84 -3.95 -8.61
CA LEU A 400 5.12 -3.24 -9.86
C LEU A 400 4.48 -1.85 -9.88
N LEU A 401 3.25 -1.72 -9.39
CA LEU A 401 2.57 -0.43 -9.29
C LEU A 401 3.31 0.53 -8.35
N LEU A 402 3.83 0.04 -7.23
CA LEU A 402 4.64 0.82 -6.30
C LEU A 402 6.02 1.19 -6.86
N ASP A 403 6.52 0.46 -7.85
CA ASP A 403 7.72 0.82 -8.62
C ASP A 403 7.44 1.89 -9.69
N GLY A 404 6.18 2.33 -9.83
CA GLY A 404 5.77 3.30 -10.85
C GLY A 404 5.50 2.67 -12.21
N PHE A 405 5.39 1.34 -12.28
CA PHE A 405 5.11 0.60 -13.50
C PHE A 405 3.63 0.26 -13.66
N GLY A 406 3.21 0.06 -14.91
CA GLY A 406 1.84 -0.30 -15.26
C GLY A 406 0.90 0.91 -15.45
N ASN A 407 0.14 0.87 -16.54
CA ASN A 407 -0.91 1.82 -16.92
C ASN A 407 -2.31 1.18 -16.80
N GLY A 408 -2.40 0.03 -16.16
CA GLY A 408 -3.63 -0.68 -15.88
C GLY A 408 -3.36 -2.09 -15.39
N ILE A 409 -4.42 -2.77 -14.98
CA ILE A 409 -4.38 -4.19 -14.61
C ILE A 409 -5.50 -4.97 -15.29
N MET A 410 -5.21 -6.22 -15.56
CA MET A 410 -6.14 -7.25 -16.01
C MET A 410 -5.94 -8.45 -15.09
N MET A 411 -7.01 -8.92 -14.47
CA MET A 411 -6.96 -10.06 -13.56
C MET A 411 -7.91 -11.14 -14.04
N SER A 412 -7.40 -12.35 -14.21
CA SER A 412 -8.16 -13.52 -14.63
C SER A 412 -8.18 -14.56 -13.52
N ASN A 413 -9.31 -15.26 -13.37
CA ASN A 413 -9.43 -16.37 -12.44
C ASN A 413 -10.19 -17.53 -13.09
N GLU A 414 -9.67 -18.75 -12.96
CA GLU A 414 -10.38 -19.97 -13.37
C GLU A 414 -11.21 -20.60 -12.25
N GLY A 415 -11.05 -20.14 -11.00
CA GLY A 415 -11.83 -20.58 -9.85
C GLY A 415 -13.21 -19.93 -9.75
N LYS A 416 -13.83 -20.01 -8.57
CA LYS A 416 -15.27 -19.71 -8.36
C LYS A 416 -15.59 -18.32 -7.81
N ILE A 417 -14.65 -17.38 -7.85
CA ILE A 417 -14.89 -16.02 -7.36
C ILE A 417 -15.82 -15.27 -8.31
N ASP A 418 -16.81 -14.55 -7.76
CA ASP A 418 -17.76 -13.76 -8.56
C ASP A 418 -17.06 -12.68 -9.38
N ILE A 419 -17.53 -12.43 -10.60
CA ILE A 419 -16.88 -11.46 -11.49
C ILE A 419 -16.99 -10.03 -10.98
N ASN A 420 -18.06 -9.67 -10.27
CA ASN A 420 -18.18 -8.33 -9.69
C ASN A 420 -17.21 -8.14 -8.53
N ASP A 421 -16.94 -9.20 -7.77
CA ASP A 421 -15.93 -9.19 -6.71
C ASP A 421 -14.53 -9.07 -7.33
N MET A 422 -14.24 -9.79 -8.40
CA MET A 422 -12.98 -9.66 -9.17
C MET A 422 -12.75 -8.23 -9.68
N ASP A 423 -13.79 -7.60 -10.23
CA ASP A 423 -13.75 -6.21 -10.68
C ASP A 423 -13.48 -5.28 -9.48
N ALA A 424 -14.19 -5.47 -8.35
CA ALA A 424 -14.00 -4.70 -7.13
C ALA A 424 -12.58 -4.85 -6.55
N TYR A 425 -12.02 -6.06 -6.54
CA TYR A 425 -10.65 -6.32 -6.09
C TYR A 425 -9.64 -5.63 -6.99
N SER A 426 -9.84 -5.64 -8.31
CA SER A 426 -8.96 -4.92 -9.24
C SER A 426 -8.89 -3.42 -8.91
N PHE A 427 -10.03 -2.77 -8.67
CA PHE A 427 -10.03 -1.38 -8.21
C PHE A 427 -9.42 -1.20 -6.82
N GLY A 428 -9.69 -2.14 -5.90
CA GLY A 428 -9.11 -2.15 -4.55
C GLY A 428 -7.58 -2.22 -4.57
N LEU A 429 -6.99 -3.03 -5.43
CA LEU A 429 -5.55 -3.16 -5.62
C LEU A 429 -4.91 -1.88 -6.17
N LEU A 430 -5.53 -1.26 -7.19
CA LEU A 430 -5.07 0.04 -7.70
C LEU A 430 -5.15 1.13 -6.62
N GLN A 431 -6.21 1.14 -5.80
CA GLN A 431 -6.37 2.10 -4.71
C GLN A 431 -5.36 1.86 -3.59
N ALA A 432 -5.15 0.60 -3.21
CA ALA A 432 -4.15 0.17 -2.24
C ALA A 432 -2.73 0.55 -2.64
N ALA A 433 -2.41 0.54 -3.95
CA ALA A 433 -1.12 0.97 -4.49
C ALA A 433 -1.02 2.49 -4.75
N ARG A 434 -2.06 3.28 -4.39
CA ARG A 434 -2.17 4.72 -4.70
C ARG A 434 -2.14 5.05 -6.20
N ALA A 435 -2.46 4.08 -7.04
CA ALA A 435 -2.43 4.21 -8.49
C ALA A 435 -3.72 4.87 -9.04
N ARG A 436 -4.88 4.52 -8.47
CA ARG A 436 -6.21 5.08 -8.81
C ARG A 436 -7.15 4.99 -7.61
N THR A 437 -7.81 6.10 -7.27
CA THR A 437 -8.85 6.12 -6.22
C THR A 437 -10.23 5.90 -6.84
N SER A 438 -10.94 4.89 -6.37
CA SER A 438 -12.25 4.48 -6.93
C SER A 438 -13.40 4.61 -5.94
N LYS A 439 -13.12 4.54 -4.64
CA LYS A 439 -14.11 4.66 -3.56
C LYS A 439 -13.54 5.47 -2.40
N THR A 440 -14.41 5.88 -1.49
CA THR A 440 -13.99 6.41 -0.19
C THR A 440 -13.12 5.38 0.54
N GLU A 441 -11.98 5.82 1.06
CA GLU A 441 -11.08 5.00 1.87
C GLU A 441 -11.42 5.19 3.36
N PHE A 442 -11.57 4.08 4.07
CA PHE A 442 -11.81 4.07 5.50
C PHE A 442 -10.55 3.54 6.20
N ASN A 443 -9.78 4.45 6.79
CA ASN A 443 -8.59 4.10 7.57
C ASN A 443 -9.01 3.95 9.03
N SER A 444 -8.76 2.80 9.62
CA SER A 444 -9.11 2.56 11.02
C SER A 444 -7.95 1.90 11.75
N CYS A 445 -7.78 2.26 13.02
CA CYS A 445 -6.76 1.60 13.83
C CYS A 445 -7.17 0.14 14.12
N PRO A 446 -6.24 -0.75 14.47
CA PRO A 446 -6.57 -2.14 14.80
C PRO A 446 -7.35 -2.28 16.13
N GLY A 447 -7.58 -1.18 16.84
CA GLY A 447 -8.04 -1.19 18.21
C GLY A 447 -6.96 -1.64 19.19
N CYS A 448 -7.12 -1.27 20.46
CA CYS A 448 -6.28 -1.74 21.57
C CYS A 448 -6.99 -1.54 22.91
N GLY A 449 -6.32 -1.83 24.03
CA GLY A 449 -6.88 -1.57 25.36
C GLY A 449 -7.17 -0.10 25.70
N ARG A 450 -6.85 0.85 24.79
CA ARG A 450 -7.21 2.27 24.91
C ARG A 450 -8.45 2.64 24.11
N THR A 451 -8.99 1.73 23.31
CA THR A 451 -10.17 1.98 22.49
C THR A 451 -11.36 2.33 23.39
N LEU A 452 -12.02 3.45 23.11
CA LEU A 452 -13.06 4.04 23.97
C LEU A 452 -14.50 3.74 23.53
N PHE A 453 -14.67 3.05 22.40
CA PHE A 453 -15.96 2.68 21.81
C PHE A 453 -15.82 1.39 20.99
N ASP A 454 -16.94 0.78 20.62
CA ASP A 454 -16.93 -0.38 19.73
C ASP A 454 -16.48 0.05 18.31
N LEU A 455 -15.20 -0.20 18.02
CA LEU A 455 -14.56 0.28 16.79
C LEU A 455 -15.15 -0.40 15.56
N GLN A 456 -15.36 -1.72 15.61
CA GLN A 456 -15.88 -2.50 14.49
C GLN A 456 -17.28 -2.04 14.09
N THR A 457 -18.18 -1.92 15.07
CA THR A 457 -19.56 -1.46 14.86
C THR A 457 -19.59 -0.02 14.33
N THR A 458 -18.71 0.83 14.83
CA THR A 458 -18.62 2.23 14.40
C THR A 458 -18.06 2.37 12.99
N VAL A 459 -17.03 1.60 12.63
CA VAL A 459 -16.50 1.55 11.26
C VAL A 459 -17.58 1.09 10.28
N ALA A 460 -18.31 0.02 10.62
CA ALA A 460 -19.41 -0.47 9.79
C ALA A 460 -20.53 0.58 9.60
N LEU A 461 -20.86 1.31 10.68
CA LEU A 461 -21.83 2.40 10.63
C LEU A 461 -21.35 3.55 9.73
N ILE A 462 -20.11 3.98 9.88
CA ILE A 462 -19.50 5.02 9.04
C ILE A 462 -19.48 4.56 7.58
N GLN A 463 -19.00 3.35 7.29
CA GLN A 463 -18.99 2.80 5.93
C GLN A 463 -20.39 2.83 5.29
N LYS A 464 -21.42 2.41 6.02
CA LYS A 464 -22.82 2.45 5.55
C LYS A 464 -23.27 3.86 5.15
N HIS A 465 -22.83 4.88 5.88
CA HIS A 465 -23.23 6.27 5.60
C HIS A 465 -22.40 6.93 4.50
N PHE A 466 -21.15 6.53 4.27
CA PHE A 466 -20.23 7.27 3.40
C PHE A 466 -19.73 6.47 2.17
N SER A 467 -20.09 5.20 2.01
CA SER A 467 -19.61 4.36 0.88
C SER A 467 -20.05 4.84 -0.51
N HIS A 468 -21.13 5.63 -0.59
CA HIS A 468 -21.62 6.24 -1.82
C HIS A 468 -20.75 7.43 -2.29
N LEU A 469 -19.98 8.03 -1.38
CA LEU A 469 -19.04 9.10 -1.71
C LEU A 469 -17.81 8.53 -2.42
N LYS A 470 -17.13 9.39 -3.17
CA LYS A 470 -15.88 9.06 -3.87
C LYS A 470 -14.78 10.02 -3.44
N HIS A 471 -13.53 9.55 -3.50
CA HIS A 471 -12.32 10.35 -3.30
C HIS A 471 -12.10 10.93 -1.90
N LEU A 472 -12.86 10.51 -0.89
CA LEU A 472 -12.61 10.90 0.49
C LEU A 472 -11.80 9.84 1.23
N LYS A 473 -11.01 10.29 2.20
CA LYS A 473 -10.37 9.45 3.21
C LYS A 473 -10.95 9.78 4.57
N ILE A 474 -11.54 8.79 5.22
CA ILE A 474 -12.16 8.95 6.54
C ILE A 474 -11.40 8.07 7.54
N GLY A 475 -10.76 8.71 8.51
CA GLY A 475 -10.06 8.06 9.61
C GLY A 475 -11.00 7.76 10.79
N VAL A 476 -11.03 6.52 11.29
CA VAL A 476 -11.83 6.10 12.45
C VAL A 476 -10.91 5.53 13.51
N MET A 477 -10.69 6.29 14.58
CA MET A 477 -9.65 6.02 15.56
C MET A 477 -10.22 5.81 16.95
N GLY A 478 -9.89 4.67 17.55
CA GLY A 478 -10.41 4.26 18.86
C GLY A 478 -9.98 5.15 20.04
N CYS A 479 -8.90 5.93 19.91
CA CYS A 479 -8.41 6.82 20.96
C CYS A 479 -7.63 8.03 20.39
N ILE A 480 -7.54 9.10 21.18
CA ILE A 480 -6.81 10.33 20.82
C ILE A 480 -5.28 10.16 20.80
N VAL A 481 -4.76 9.14 21.49
CA VAL A 481 -3.33 9.02 21.78
C VAL A 481 -2.50 8.84 20.51
N ASN A 482 -2.86 7.86 19.68
CA ASN A 482 -2.25 7.69 18.35
C ASN A 482 -3.17 8.18 17.24
N GLY A 483 -4.49 8.24 17.48
CA GLY A 483 -5.49 8.45 16.44
C GLY A 483 -5.25 9.70 15.59
N VAL A 484 -4.82 10.81 16.20
CA VAL A 484 -4.57 12.05 15.47
C VAL A 484 -3.38 11.94 14.51
N GLY A 485 -2.33 11.21 14.91
CA GLY A 485 -1.19 10.96 14.04
C GLY A 485 -1.50 9.92 12.98
N GLU A 486 -2.19 8.84 13.37
CA GLU A 486 -2.65 7.76 12.48
C GLU A 486 -3.48 8.34 11.32
N MET A 487 -4.50 9.14 11.61
CA MET A 487 -5.36 9.75 10.57
C MET A 487 -4.75 10.99 9.88
N ALA A 488 -3.45 11.24 9.99
CA ALA A 488 -2.81 12.44 9.45
C ALA A 488 -3.00 12.62 7.93
N ASP A 489 -3.25 11.52 7.21
CA ASP A 489 -3.50 11.50 5.77
C ASP A 489 -4.98 11.49 5.37
N ALA A 490 -5.89 11.51 6.34
CA ALA A 490 -7.34 11.49 6.14
C ALA A 490 -7.88 12.91 5.90
N ASP A 491 -8.94 13.02 5.11
CA ASP A 491 -9.67 14.28 4.91
C ASP A 491 -10.54 14.60 6.12
N TYR A 492 -11.13 13.57 6.72
CA TYR A 492 -12.00 13.65 7.89
C TYR A 492 -11.62 12.61 8.94
N GLY A 493 -11.73 12.98 10.22
CA GLY A 493 -11.36 12.13 11.35
C GLY A 493 -12.48 11.97 12.37
N TYR A 494 -12.76 10.75 12.77
CA TYR A 494 -13.63 10.36 13.88
C TYR A 494 -12.77 9.75 14.98
N VAL A 495 -12.55 10.47 16.08
CA VAL A 495 -11.59 10.06 17.12
C VAL A 495 -12.23 9.94 18.49
N GLY A 496 -12.02 8.80 19.15
CA GLY A 496 -12.42 8.61 20.55
C GLY A 496 -11.62 9.53 21.48
N ALA A 497 -12.31 10.46 22.13
CA ALA A 497 -11.69 11.41 23.05
C ALA A 497 -11.82 10.96 24.52
N GLU A 498 -13.03 10.60 24.94
CA GLU A 498 -13.36 10.05 26.25
C GLU A 498 -14.47 8.99 26.07
N HIS A 499 -14.77 8.20 27.11
CA HIS A 499 -15.90 7.25 27.04
C HIS A 499 -17.20 7.98 26.70
N GLY A 500 -17.86 7.55 25.62
CA GLY A 500 -19.08 8.17 25.10
C GLY A 500 -18.91 9.52 24.41
N LYS A 501 -17.67 9.98 24.18
CA LYS A 501 -17.36 11.26 23.52
C LYS A 501 -16.39 11.12 22.37
N ILE A 502 -16.73 11.79 21.27
CA ILE A 502 -15.97 11.80 20.02
C ILE A 502 -15.47 13.21 19.74
N SER A 503 -14.34 13.32 19.06
CA SER A 503 -13.89 14.57 18.45
C SER A 503 -13.77 14.38 16.94
N LEU A 504 -14.27 15.36 16.19
CA LEU A 504 -14.25 15.37 14.73
C LEU A 504 -13.15 16.29 14.23
N TYR A 505 -12.46 15.83 13.19
CA TYR A 505 -11.34 16.55 12.61
C TYR A 505 -11.53 16.68 11.10
N ARG A 506 -10.98 17.75 10.55
CA ARG A 506 -10.77 17.92 9.12
C ARG A 506 -9.28 18.00 8.88
N LYS A 507 -8.72 17.03 8.16
CA LYS A 507 -7.28 16.79 8.11
C LYS A 507 -6.74 16.70 9.55
N LYS A 508 -5.79 17.56 9.91
CA LYS A 508 -5.19 17.61 11.26
C LYS A 508 -5.90 18.61 12.20
N LEU A 509 -6.90 19.36 11.71
CA LEU A 509 -7.57 20.42 12.47
C LEU A 509 -8.77 19.85 13.24
N LEU A 510 -8.80 20.09 14.55
CA LEU A 510 -9.94 19.76 15.40
C LEU A 510 -11.09 20.72 15.09
N VAL A 511 -12.24 20.19 14.67
CA VAL A 511 -13.43 20.98 14.30
C VAL A 511 -14.49 20.91 15.38
N GLU A 512 -14.83 19.71 15.84
CA GLU A 512 -15.77 19.51 16.94
C GLU A 512 -15.12 18.70 18.04
N LYS A 513 -15.21 19.17 19.29
CA LYS A 513 -14.52 18.56 20.43
C LYS A 513 -15.53 17.95 21.41
N ASN A 514 -15.27 16.72 21.81
CA ASN A 514 -15.99 16.05 22.91
C ASN A 514 -17.52 15.99 22.72
N ILE A 515 -17.97 15.78 21.49
CA ILE A 515 -19.39 15.64 21.17
C ILE A 515 -19.91 14.26 21.61
N PRO A 516 -21.20 14.12 21.98
CA PRO A 516 -21.79 12.84 22.31
C PRO A 516 -21.65 11.83 21.16
N GLN A 517 -21.19 10.61 21.45
CA GLN A 517 -20.98 9.57 20.44
C GLN A 517 -22.25 9.27 19.62
N ALA A 518 -23.42 9.34 20.25
CA ALA A 518 -24.72 9.10 19.60
C ALA A 518 -25.03 10.11 18.47
N GLU A 519 -24.51 11.34 18.55
CA GLU A 519 -24.72 12.39 17.54
C GLU A 519 -23.57 12.44 16.53
N ALA A 520 -22.44 11.79 16.82
CA ALA A 520 -21.18 12.04 16.12
C ALA A 520 -21.19 11.68 14.62
N VAL A 521 -21.97 10.68 14.21
CA VAL A 521 -22.10 10.31 12.78
C VAL A 521 -22.89 11.38 12.03
N GLU A 522 -24.00 11.87 12.60
CA GLU A 522 -24.80 12.93 11.99
C GLU A 522 -24.00 14.24 11.88
N ARG A 523 -23.22 14.56 12.92
CA ARG A 523 -22.29 15.69 12.91
C ARG A 523 -21.20 15.55 11.84
N LEU A 524 -20.66 14.34 11.66
CA LEU A 524 -19.69 14.08 10.59
C LEU A 524 -20.31 14.24 9.19
N ILE A 525 -21.56 13.81 8.99
CA ILE A 525 -22.30 14.08 7.74
C ILE A 525 -22.43 15.59 7.52
N GLN A 526 -22.84 16.33 8.54
CA GLN A 526 -22.99 17.78 8.43
C GLN A 526 -21.65 18.47 8.13
N LEU A 527 -20.57 18.03 8.78
CA LEU A 527 -19.22 18.54 8.53
C LEU A 527 -18.79 18.34 7.07
N ILE A 528 -19.03 17.17 6.50
CA ILE A 528 -18.73 16.88 5.09
C ILE A 528 -19.60 17.74 4.15
N LYS A 529 -20.88 17.95 4.49
CA LYS A 529 -21.80 18.82 3.75
C LYS A 529 -21.36 20.28 3.77
N ASP A 530 -21.00 20.81 4.94
CA ASP A 530 -20.57 22.20 5.13
C ASP A 530 -19.30 22.53 4.34
N HIS A 531 -18.51 21.51 3.99
CA HIS A 531 -17.30 21.65 3.20
C HIS A 531 -17.48 21.32 1.71
N GLY A 532 -18.69 21.01 1.27
CA GLY A 532 -19.00 20.77 -0.15
C GLY A 532 -18.51 19.42 -0.69
N ASP A 533 -18.08 18.51 0.19
CA ASP A 533 -17.54 17.20 -0.15
C ASP A 533 -18.62 16.10 -0.16
N TRP A 534 -19.88 16.46 0.11
CA TRP A 534 -21.02 15.55 0.11
C TRP A 534 -21.67 15.46 -1.26
N VAL A 535 -21.98 14.23 -1.69
CA VAL A 535 -22.79 13.93 -2.87
C VAL A 535 -23.94 13.07 -2.42
N GLU A 536 -25.18 13.42 -2.76
CA GLU A 536 -26.34 12.61 -2.34
C GLU A 536 -26.29 11.20 -2.96
N PRO A 537 -26.71 10.16 -2.22
CA PRO A 537 -26.75 8.80 -2.75
C PRO A 537 -27.64 8.72 -4.00
N SER A 538 -27.12 8.11 -5.06
CA SER A 538 -27.82 7.91 -6.33
C SER A 538 -28.89 6.84 -6.30
#